data_AF-A0A0K1Q7K5-F1
#
_entry.id   AF-A0A0K1Q7K5-F1
#
_cell.length_a   1.000
_cell.length_b   1.000
_cell.length_c   1.000
_cell.angle_alpha   90.00
_cell.angle_beta   90.00
_cell.angle_gamma   90.00
#
_symmetry.space_group_name_H-M   'P 1'
#
loop_
_entity.id
_entity.type
_entity.pdbx_description
1 polymer ?
#
loop_
_entity_poly.entity_id
_entity_poly.type
_entity_poly.pdbx_seq_one_letter_code
_entity_poly.pdbx_strand_id
1 'polypeptide(L)'
;MAEQKESSVLFSLKELMSLEEDRIKQEDDDRKLKEANELAARQEAERRAREAEEARMRAEEERRRQEEQRTREEQARVDAIRQGEIDRARHEAENQARLRALQQQQEHERQLAALSQDKKKKQLTYIAVGIGALAILGAVGGGLAVKANNDKQAEIQARQAKEIAEKEAQLTKLTGDLKAQNDAISAAQAEAASAKSEADRSAAQAKLLAAQEQQKRTQANIAAVRSGGGGGGGGGSKPATPRPACTCQAGDPLCSCL
;
A
#
# COMPACT_ATOMS: atom_id res chain seq x y z
N MET A 1 -0.87 75.87 89.85
CA MET A 1 -0.37 76.21 88.50
C MET A 1 0.75 75.29 88.00
N ALA A 2 1.36 74.42 88.83
CA ALA A 2 2.39 73.45 88.40
C ALA A 2 1.80 72.14 87.83
N GLU A 3 0.71 71.62 88.40
CA GLU A 3 0.09 70.35 87.94
C GLU A 3 -0.52 70.42 86.53
N GLN A 4 -0.88 71.62 86.04
CA GLN A 4 -1.37 71.79 84.66
C GLN A 4 -0.24 71.79 83.61
N LYS A 5 1.02 71.97 84.02
CA LYS A 5 2.19 71.89 83.11
C LYS A 5 2.76 70.48 83.04
N GLU A 6 2.54 69.65 84.05
CA GLU A 6 2.93 68.24 84.03
C GLU A 6 1.95 67.40 83.19
N SER A 7 0.67 67.79 83.15
CA SER A 7 -0.33 67.15 82.28
C SER A 7 -0.15 67.47 80.79
N SER A 8 0.42 68.64 80.43
CA SER A 8 0.68 68.98 79.02
C SER A 8 1.91 68.26 78.44
N VAL A 9 2.92 67.96 79.26
CA VAL A 9 4.10 67.19 78.84
C VAL A 9 3.76 65.71 78.63
N LEU A 10 2.95 65.13 79.51
CA LEU A 10 2.50 63.74 79.36
C LEU A 10 1.53 63.55 78.19
N PHE A 11 0.71 64.56 77.88
CA PHE A 11 -0.14 64.56 76.69
C PHE A 11 0.69 64.64 75.40
N SER A 12 1.70 65.52 75.35
CA SER A 12 2.60 65.65 74.20
C SER A 12 3.42 64.38 73.92
N LEU A 13 3.87 63.69 74.97
CA LEU A 13 4.59 62.42 74.81
C LEU A 13 3.68 61.30 74.27
N LYS A 14 2.43 61.22 74.75
CA LYS A 14 1.45 60.25 74.26
C LYS A 14 1.09 60.49 72.79
N GLU A 15 0.93 61.75 72.40
CA GLU A 15 0.65 62.15 71.01
C GLU A 15 1.82 61.82 70.07
N LEU A 16 3.06 62.03 70.53
CA LEU A 16 4.25 61.63 69.77
C LEU A 16 4.37 60.11 69.63
N MET A 17 4.02 59.34 70.66
CA MET A 17 3.99 57.87 70.57
C MET A 17 2.90 57.38 69.61
N SER A 18 1.71 58.00 69.59
CA SER A 18 0.67 57.64 68.61
C SER A 18 1.07 57.98 67.17
N LEU A 19 1.78 59.09 66.95
CA LEU A 19 2.28 59.47 65.63
C LEU A 19 3.35 58.49 65.11
N GLU A 20 4.24 58.02 66.00
CA GLU A 20 5.23 57.01 65.63
C GLU A 20 4.57 55.64 65.38
N GLU A 21 3.57 55.26 66.19
CA GLU A 21 2.80 54.03 65.99
C GLU A 21 2.02 54.06 64.66
N ASP A 22 1.42 55.20 64.31
CA ASP A 22 0.73 55.38 63.03
C ASP A 22 1.69 55.37 61.85
N ARG A 23 2.90 55.95 61.98
CA ARG A 23 3.93 55.86 60.93
C ARG A 23 4.39 54.41 60.74
N ILE A 24 4.60 53.67 61.83
CA ILE A 24 4.97 52.24 61.76
C ILE A 24 3.87 51.43 61.08
N LYS A 25 2.59 51.67 61.42
CA LYS A 25 1.45 51.01 60.75
C LYS A 25 1.41 51.32 59.25
N GLN A 26 1.59 52.58 58.87
CA GLN A 26 1.62 52.99 57.46
C GLN A 26 2.80 52.34 56.71
N GLU A 27 4.00 52.33 57.29
CA GLU A 27 5.16 51.67 56.67
C GLU A 27 4.97 50.15 56.53
N ASP A 28 4.37 49.49 57.53
CA ASP A 28 4.07 48.06 57.48
C ASP A 28 2.98 47.73 56.45
N ASP A 29 1.93 48.55 56.35
CA ASP A 29 0.87 48.36 55.37
C ASP A 29 1.38 48.62 53.93
N ASP A 30 2.22 49.64 53.74
CA ASP A 30 2.89 49.89 52.47
C ASP A 30 3.83 48.75 52.06
N ARG A 31 4.56 48.16 53.02
CA ARG A 31 5.40 46.96 52.78
C ARG A 31 4.54 45.77 52.39
N LYS A 32 3.48 45.47 53.13
CA LYS A 32 2.55 44.38 52.82
C LYS A 32 1.89 44.56 51.45
N LEU A 33 1.51 45.79 51.09
CA LEU A 33 0.91 46.09 49.80
C LEU A 33 1.90 45.88 48.65
N LYS A 34 3.16 46.31 48.82
CA LYS A 34 4.24 46.05 47.85
C LYS A 34 4.50 44.56 47.67
N GLU A 35 4.62 43.81 48.76
CA GLU A 35 4.83 42.35 48.71
C GLU A 35 3.64 41.64 48.05
N ALA A 36 2.40 42.02 48.38
CA ALA A 36 1.20 41.45 47.75
C ALA A 36 1.15 41.74 46.24
N ASN A 37 1.48 42.97 45.82
CA ASN A 37 1.54 43.34 44.41
C ASN A 37 2.65 42.61 43.66
N GLU A 38 3.82 42.43 44.26
CA GLU A 38 4.91 41.66 43.66
C GLU A 38 4.55 40.18 43.51
N LEU A 39 3.91 39.58 44.51
CA LEU A 39 3.43 38.20 44.45
C LEU A 39 2.35 38.04 43.38
N ALA A 40 1.39 38.96 43.31
CA ALA A 40 0.36 38.97 42.28
C ALA A 40 0.96 39.11 40.88
N ALA A 41 1.93 40.01 40.70
CA ALA A 41 2.62 40.20 39.43
C ALA A 41 3.41 38.95 39.01
N ARG A 42 4.08 38.26 39.95
CA ARG A 42 4.78 36.99 39.67
C ARG A 42 3.82 35.88 39.28
N GLN A 43 2.71 35.72 40.00
CA GLN A 43 1.68 34.72 39.69
C GLN A 43 1.03 34.98 38.33
N GLU A 44 0.76 36.24 38.00
CA GLU A 44 0.18 36.60 36.72
C GLU A 44 1.17 36.36 35.57
N ALA A 45 2.44 36.70 35.75
CA ALA A 45 3.49 36.41 34.76
C ALA A 45 3.64 34.90 34.51
N GLU A 46 3.62 34.10 35.58
CA GLU A 46 3.66 32.64 35.48
C GLU A 46 2.42 32.08 34.77
N ARG A 47 1.23 32.59 35.09
CA ARG A 47 -0.01 32.17 34.42
C ARG A 47 0.04 32.51 32.93
N ARG A 48 0.44 33.72 32.56
CA ARG A 48 0.57 34.12 31.15
C ARG A 48 1.62 33.27 30.42
N ALA A 49 2.72 32.90 31.08
CA ALA A 49 3.73 32.02 30.48
C ALA A 49 3.16 30.62 30.19
N ARG A 50 2.46 30.02 31.17
CA ARG A 50 1.80 28.72 31.01
C ARG A 50 0.73 28.75 29.91
N GLU A 51 -0.11 29.79 29.88
CA GLU A 51 -1.13 29.98 28.84
C GLU A 51 -0.51 30.14 27.44
N ALA A 52 0.62 30.86 27.32
CA ALA A 52 1.33 31.01 26.06
C ALA A 52 1.96 29.70 25.57
N GLU A 53 2.51 28.88 26.46
CA GLU A 53 3.02 27.55 26.12
C GLU A 53 1.90 26.61 25.70
N GLU A 54 0.79 26.58 26.45
CA GLU A 54 -0.36 25.76 26.11
C GLU A 54 -0.98 26.18 24.77
N ALA A 55 -1.08 27.49 24.51
CA ALA A 55 -1.54 28.00 23.22
C ALA A 55 -0.62 27.58 22.07
N ARG A 56 0.70 27.57 22.27
CA ARG A 56 1.66 27.07 21.27
C ARG A 56 1.49 25.57 21.01
N MET A 57 1.33 24.77 22.06
CA MET A 57 1.11 23.33 21.94
C MET A 57 -0.20 23.01 21.22
N ARG A 58 -1.29 23.71 21.55
CA ARG A 58 -2.58 23.55 20.86
C ARG A 58 -2.49 23.95 19.39
N ALA A 59 -1.83 25.07 19.08
CA ALA A 59 -1.63 25.50 17.70
C ALA A 59 -0.81 24.48 16.88
N GLU A 60 0.23 23.88 17.47
CA GLU A 60 1.00 22.82 16.79
C GLU A 60 0.16 21.55 16.58
N GLU A 61 -0.60 21.11 17.59
CA GLU A 61 -1.52 19.97 17.43
C GLU A 61 -2.57 20.22 16.36
N GLU A 62 -3.18 21.40 16.34
CA GLU A 62 -4.17 21.77 15.31
C GLU A 62 -3.54 21.76 13.92
N ARG A 63 -2.31 22.27 13.77
CA ARG A 63 -1.57 22.19 12.51
C ARG A 63 -1.31 20.74 12.10
N ARG A 64 -0.87 19.88 13.01
CA ARG A 64 -0.65 18.45 12.73
C ARG A 64 -1.95 17.75 12.32
N ARG A 65 -3.07 18.03 13.00
CA ARG A 65 -4.39 17.47 12.66
C ARG A 65 -4.85 17.94 11.27
N GLN A 66 -4.63 19.22 10.93
CA GLN A 66 -4.96 19.75 9.61
C GLN A 66 -4.08 19.13 8.50
N GLU A 67 -2.78 18.99 8.74
CA GLU A 67 -1.87 18.33 7.80
C GLU A 67 -2.27 16.86 7.60
N GLU A 68 -2.58 16.13 8.68
CA GLU A 68 -3.07 14.75 8.58
C GLU A 68 -4.40 14.67 7.81
N GLN A 69 -5.36 15.56 8.07
CA GLN A 69 -6.61 15.63 7.30
C GLN A 69 -6.35 15.88 5.81
N ARG A 70 -5.48 16.84 5.47
CA ARG A 70 -5.10 17.10 4.07
C ARG A 70 -4.47 15.87 3.41
N THR A 71 -3.57 15.17 4.11
CA THR A 71 -2.97 13.94 3.56
C THR A 71 -4.00 12.84 3.35
N ARG A 72 -4.98 12.68 4.25
CA ARG A 72 -6.07 11.71 4.10
C ARG A 72 -6.98 12.07 2.91
N GLU A 73 -7.30 13.35 2.74
CA GLU A 73 -8.06 13.84 1.59
C GLU A 73 -7.31 13.66 0.27
N GLU A 74 -6.01 13.95 0.23
CA GLU A 74 -5.17 13.74 -0.95
C GLU A 74 -5.07 12.25 -1.30
N GLN A 75 -4.87 11.38 -0.32
CA GLN A 75 -4.87 9.92 -0.52
C GLN A 75 -6.22 9.45 -1.05
N ALA A 76 -7.34 9.88 -0.45
CA ALA A 76 -8.67 9.53 -0.92
C ALA A 76 -8.94 10.01 -2.35
N ARG A 77 -8.44 11.21 -2.73
CA ARG A 77 -8.54 11.72 -4.10
C ARG A 77 -7.73 10.87 -5.07
N VAL A 78 -6.50 10.52 -4.74
CA VAL A 78 -5.65 9.67 -5.59
C VAL A 78 -6.26 8.29 -5.78
N ASP A 79 -6.78 7.70 -4.70
CA ASP A 79 -7.43 6.39 -4.78
C ASP A 79 -8.74 6.43 -5.58
N ALA A 80 -9.53 7.49 -5.45
CA ALA A 80 -10.72 7.69 -6.29
C ALA A 80 -10.37 7.83 -7.78
N ILE A 81 -9.28 8.53 -8.12
CA ILE A 81 -8.79 8.63 -9.50
C ILE A 81 -8.36 7.26 -10.02
N ARG A 82 -7.56 6.51 -9.24
CA ARG A 82 -7.11 5.16 -9.62
C ARG A 82 -8.27 4.20 -9.85
N GLN A 83 -9.29 4.23 -8.98
CA GLN A 83 -10.50 3.42 -9.16
C GLN A 83 -11.24 3.83 -10.44
N GLY A 84 -11.39 5.15 -10.68
CA GLY A 84 -12.00 5.66 -11.90
C GLY A 84 -11.25 5.25 -13.17
N GLU A 85 -9.92 5.20 -13.16
CA GLU A 85 -9.11 4.74 -14.29
C GLU A 85 -9.27 3.24 -14.53
N ILE A 86 -9.29 2.42 -13.47
CA ILE A 86 -9.52 0.97 -13.57
C ILE A 86 -10.90 0.67 -14.16
N ASP A 87 -11.93 1.38 -13.70
CA ASP A 87 -13.29 1.16 -14.19
C ASP A 87 -13.46 1.64 -15.63
N ARG A 88 -12.83 2.77 -16.01
CA ARG A 88 -12.76 3.19 -17.43
C ARG A 88 -12.07 2.15 -18.30
N ALA A 89 -10.91 1.63 -17.88
CA ALA A 89 -10.19 0.60 -18.61
C ALA A 89 -11.02 -0.68 -18.77
N ARG A 90 -11.80 -1.07 -17.75
CA ARG A 90 -12.73 -2.21 -17.84
C ARG A 90 -13.83 -1.97 -18.85
N HIS A 91 -14.49 -0.80 -18.81
CA HIS A 91 -15.53 -0.46 -19.77
C HIS A 91 -15.01 -0.35 -21.19
N GLU A 92 -13.82 0.20 -21.40
CA GLU A 92 -13.18 0.25 -22.72
C GLU A 92 -12.85 -1.15 -23.23
N ALA A 93 -12.31 -2.03 -22.39
CA ALA A 93 -12.03 -3.42 -22.75
C ALA A 93 -13.30 -4.19 -23.12
N GLU A 94 -14.39 -4.02 -22.34
CA GLU A 94 -15.69 -4.63 -22.62
C GLU A 94 -16.29 -4.13 -23.94
N ASN A 95 -16.27 -2.81 -24.16
CA ASN A 95 -16.76 -2.20 -25.40
C ASN A 95 -15.94 -2.66 -26.61
N GLN A 96 -14.61 -2.72 -26.50
CA GLN A 96 -13.75 -3.25 -27.55
C GLN A 96 -14.03 -4.73 -27.83
N ALA A 97 -14.22 -5.55 -26.80
CA ALA A 97 -14.57 -6.95 -26.97
C ALA A 97 -15.92 -7.11 -27.69
N ARG A 98 -16.92 -6.29 -27.33
CA ARG A 98 -18.24 -6.27 -27.97
C ARG A 98 -18.16 -5.84 -29.44
N LEU A 99 -17.36 -4.83 -29.75
CA LEU A 99 -17.14 -4.39 -31.13
C LEU A 99 -16.43 -5.46 -31.97
N ARG A 100 -15.41 -6.12 -31.42
CA ARG A 100 -14.71 -7.23 -32.10
C ARG A 100 -15.66 -8.41 -32.35
N ALA A 101 -16.52 -8.74 -31.39
CA ALA A 101 -17.52 -9.81 -31.57
C ALA A 101 -18.51 -9.48 -32.71
N LEU A 102 -18.99 -8.23 -32.77
CA LEU A 102 -19.87 -7.77 -33.87
C LEU A 102 -19.16 -7.77 -35.22
N GLN A 103 -17.89 -7.34 -35.27
CA GLN A 103 -17.08 -7.39 -36.49
C GLN A 103 -16.90 -8.82 -36.99
N GLN A 104 -16.59 -9.77 -36.09
CA GLN A 104 -16.47 -11.19 -36.44
C GLN A 104 -17.79 -11.76 -36.99
N GLN A 105 -18.94 -11.38 -36.43
CA GLN A 105 -20.24 -11.77 -36.97
C GLN A 105 -20.46 -11.22 -38.39
N GLN A 106 -20.19 -9.93 -38.61
CA GLN A 106 -20.32 -9.32 -39.94
C GLN A 106 -19.35 -9.93 -40.96
N GLU A 107 -18.12 -10.23 -40.56
CA GLU A 107 -17.16 -10.91 -41.43
C GLU A 107 -17.62 -12.32 -41.78
N HIS A 108 -18.17 -13.05 -40.80
CA HIS A 108 -18.72 -14.37 -41.06
C HIS A 108 -19.92 -14.29 -42.03
N GLU A 109 -20.83 -13.34 -41.83
CA GLU A 109 -21.95 -13.10 -42.75
C GLU A 109 -21.47 -12.71 -44.15
N ARG A 110 -20.45 -11.86 -44.27
CA ARG A 110 -19.86 -11.49 -45.56
C ARG A 110 -19.18 -12.66 -46.25
N GLN A 111 -18.46 -13.49 -45.50
CA GLN A 111 -17.85 -14.71 -46.04
C GLN A 111 -18.94 -15.67 -46.49
N LEU A 112 -19.99 -15.89 -45.70
CA LEU A 112 -21.13 -16.71 -46.09
C LEU A 112 -21.85 -16.13 -47.31
N ALA A 113 -22.02 -14.80 -47.41
CA ALA A 113 -22.62 -14.13 -48.55
C ALA A 113 -21.76 -14.27 -49.81
N ALA A 114 -20.44 -14.06 -49.72
CA ALA A 114 -19.49 -14.26 -50.81
C ALA A 114 -19.47 -15.73 -51.26
N LEU A 115 -19.39 -16.67 -50.31
CA LEU A 115 -19.53 -18.10 -50.55
C LEU A 115 -20.89 -18.43 -51.17
N SER A 116 -21.98 -17.76 -50.79
CA SER A 116 -23.32 -17.99 -51.37
C SER A 116 -23.43 -17.46 -52.80
N GLN A 117 -22.79 -16.33 -53.12
CA GLN A 117 -22.76 -15.77 -54.46
C GLN A 117 -21.85 -16.59 -55.38
N ASP A 118 -20.67 -16.98 -54.89
CA ASP A 118 -19.78 -17.91 -55.58
C ASP A 118 -20.40 -19.29 -55.71
N LYS A 119 -21.13 -19.77 -54.69
CA LYS A 119 -21.94 -21.00 -54.79
C LYS A 119 -23.11 -20.84 -55.73
N LYS A 120 -23.73 -19.69 -55.94
CA LYS A 120 -24.77 -19.56 -56.98
C LYS A 120 -24.15 -19.59 -58.37
N LYS A 121 -23.03 -18.89 -58.60
CA LYS A 121 -22.29 -18.96 -59.87
C LYS A 121 -21.73 -20.35 -60.13
N LYS A 122 -21.13 -20.98 -59.12
CA LYS A 122 -20.58 -22.34 -59.19
C LYS A 122 -21.65 -23.42 -59.11
N GLN A 123 -22.76 -23.30 -58.39
CA GLN A 123 -23.90 -24.25 -58.43
C GLN A 123 -24.56 -24.22 -59.79
N LEU A 124 -24.61 -23.10 -60.51
CA LEU A 124 -25.06 -23.15 -61.90
C LEU A 124 -24.10 -24.00 -62.78
N THR A 125 -22.79 -23.93 -62.53
CA THR A 125 -21.78 -24.75 -63.24
C THR A 125 -21.65 -26.19 -62.70
N TYR A 126 -21.88 -26.42 -61.41
CA TYR A 126 -21.76 -27.68 -60.67
C TYR A 126 -23.11 -28.40 -60.49
N ILE A 127 -24.28 -27.80 -60.72
CA ILE A 127 -25.53 -28.55 -60.95
C ILE A 127 -25.43 -29.21 -62.33
N ALA A 128 -24.80 -28.54 -63.29
CA ALA A 128 -24.48 -29.12 -64.59
C ALA A 128 -23.40 -30.23 -64.52
N VAL A 129 -22.44 -30.17 -63.59
CA VAL A 129 -21.32 -31.15 -63.48
C VAL A 129 -21.46 -32.14 -62.29
N GLY A 130 -22.16 -31.75 -61.22
CA GLY A 130 -22.19 -32.40 -59.91
C GLY A 130 -23.37 -33.33 -59.63
N ILE A 131 -24.44 -33.32 -60.45
CA ILE A 131 -25.41 -34.44 -60.48
C ILE A 131 -24.67 -35.77 -60.79
N GLY A 132 -23.57 -35.72 -61.54
CA GLY A 132 -22.81 -36.91 -61.95
C GLY A 132 -21.76 -37.42 -60.94
N ALA A 133 -21.12 -36.56 -60.15
CA ALA A 133 -19.91 -36.94 -59.38
C ALA A 133 -20.11 -37.00 -57.85
N LEU A 134 -21.09 -36.27 -57.29
CA LEU A 134 -21.22 -36.07 -55.84
C LEU A 134 -22.01 -37.18 -55.13
N ALA A 135 -22.71 -38.04 -55.88
CA ALA A 135 -23.38 -39.22 -55.32
C ALA A 135 -22.39 -40.30 -54.83
N ILE A 136 -21.14 -40.29 -55.29
CA ILE A 136 -20.21 -41.42 -55.11
C ILE A 136 -19.05 -41.09 -54.14
N LEU A 137 -18.56 -39.85 -54.08
CA LEU A 137 -17.37 -39.50 -53.28
C LEU A 137 -17.68 -38.89 -51.89
N GLY A 138 -18.85 -38.28 -51.70
CA GLY A 138 -19.21 -37.56 -50.47
C GLY A 138 -19.45 -38.46 -49.24
N ALA A 139 -19.88 -39.71 -49.43
CA ALA A 139 -20.20 -40.62 -48.33
C ALA A 139 -18.95 -41.27 -47.69
N VAL A 140 -17.82 -41.36 -48.40
CA VAL A 140 -16.64 -42.14 -47.94
C VAL A 140 -15.52 -41.23 -47.40
N GLY A 141 -15.33 -40.03 -47.94
CA GLY A 141 -14.21 -39.15 -47.54
C GLY A 141 -14.43 -38.35 -46.24
N GLY A 142 -15.67 -38.00 -45.90
CA GLY A 142 -15.98 -37.13 -44.76
C GLY A 142 -15.76 -37.77 -43.38
N GLY A 143 -15.90 -39.10 -43.26
CA GLY A 143 -15.81 -39.81 -41.98
C GLY A 143 -14.37 -40.00 -41.45
N LEU A 144 -13.37 -40.06 -42.33
CA LEU A 144 -11.97 -40.33 -41.93
C LEU A 144 -11.24 -39.06 -41.45
N ALA A 145 -11.59 -37.88 -41.99
CA ALA A 145 -10.96 -36.61 -41.59
C ALA A 145 -11.39 -36.13 -40.18
N VAL A 146 -12.61 -36.46 -39.76
CA VAL A 146 -13.12 -36.11 -38.42
C VAL A 146 -12.44 -36.94 -37.32
N LYS A 147 -12.06 -38.19 -37.60
CA LYS A 147 -11.40 -39.07 -36.62
C LYS A 147 -9.94 -38.68 -36.35
N ALA A 148 -9.18 -38.36 -37.39
CA ALA A 148 -7.78 -37.93 -37.25
C ALA A 148 -7.61 -36.53 -36.60
N ASN A 149 -8.64 -35.69 -36.64
CA ASN A 149 -8.62 -34.37 -36.00
C ASN A 149 -8.93 -34.44 -34.49
N ASN A 150 -9.72 -35.43 -34.06
CA ASN A 150 -10.06 -35.65 -32.66
C ASN A 150 -8.86 -36.14 -31.83
N ASP A 151 -8.00 -36.98 -32.41
CA ASP A 151 -6.80 -37.49 -31.72
C ASP A 151 -5.77 -36.38 -31.46
N LYS A 152 -5.64 -35.40 -32.37
CA LYS A 152 -4.76 -34.24 -32.17
C LYS A 152 -5.29 -33.27 -31.12
N GLN A 153 -6.61 -33.08 -31.03
CA GLN A 153 -7.21 -32.28 -29.96
C GLN A 153 -7.07 -32.95 -28.59
N ALA A 154 -7.17 -34.28 -28.51
CA ALA A 154 -6.96 -35.01 -27.26
C ALA A 154 -5.52 -34.85 -26.74
N GLU A 155 -4.51 -34.88 -27.62
CA GLU A 155 -3.11 -34.68 -27.21
C GLU A 155 -2.83 -33.25 -26.73
N ILE A 156 -3.41 -32.24 -27.40
CA ILE A 156 -3.29 -30.83 -26.99
C ILE A 156 -3.98 -30.61 -25.64
N GLN A 157 -5.19 -31.15 -25.44
CA GLN A 157 -5.91 -31.06 -24.18
C GLN A 157 -5.16 -31.80 -23.05
N ALA A 158 -4.56 -32.95 -23.34
CA ALA A 158 -3.76 -33.69 -22.35
C ALA A 158 -2.50 -32.91 -21.92
N ARG A 159 -1.86 -32.15 -22.82
CA ARG A 159 -0.74 -31.25 -22.46
C ARG A 159 -1.20 -30.07 -21.62
N GLN A 160 -2.30 -29.42 -22.02
CA GLN A 160 -2.88 -28.30 -21.26
C GLN A 160 -3.34 -28.74 -19.86
N ALA A 161 -3.96 -29.92 -19.73
CA ALA A 161 -4.37 -30.47 -18.45
C ALA A 161 -3.18 -30.74 -17.52
N LYS A 162 -2.04 -31.22 -18.06
CA LYS A 162 -0.81 -31.39 -17.29
C LYS A 162 -0.25 -30.07 -16.78
N GLU A 163 -0.18 -29.05 -17.65
CA GLU A 163 0.29 -27.71 -17.25
C GLU A 163 -0.62 -27.05 -16.19
N ILE A 164 -1.94 -27.24 -16.30
CA ILE A 164 -2.90 -26.74 -15.30
C ILE A 164 -2.72 -27.48 -13.97
N ALA A 165 -2.62 -28.81 -14.00
CA ALA A 165 -2.42 -29.61 -12.79
C ALA A 165 -1.11 -29.27 -12.07
N GLU A 166 -0.02 -28.99 -12.80
CA GLU A 166 1.25 -28.55 -12.21
C GLU A 166 1.14 -27.16 -11.59
N LYS A 167 0.46 -26.20 -12.25
CA LYS A 167 0.22 -24.86 -11.70
C LYS A 167 -0.65 -24.90 -10.46
N GLU A 168 -1.69 -25.73 -10.46
CA GLU A 168 -2.54 -25.93 -9.29
C GLU A 168 -1.73 -26.54 -8.14
N ALA A 169 -0.93 -27.58 -8.39
CA ALA A 169 -0.07 -28.16 -7.35
C ALA A 169 0.93 -27.15 -6.76
N GLN A 170 1.50 -26.27 -7.59
CA GLN A 170 2.38 -25.20 -7.12
C GLN A 170 1.62 -24.16 -6.29
N LEU A 171 0.43 -23.74 -6.72
CA LEU A 171 -0.40 -22.81 -5.97
C LEU A 171 -0.81 -23.40 -4.63
N THR A 172 -1.23 -24.67 -4.59
CA THR A 172 -1.64 -25.34 -3.34
C THR A 172 -0.48 -25.39 -2.34
N LYS A 173 0.74 -25.70 -2.80
CA LYS A 173 1.95 -25.64 -1.95
C LYS A 173 2.20 -24.24 -1.41
N LEU A 174 2.23 -23.23 -2.29
CA LEU A 174 2.46 -21.84 -1.88
C LEU A 174 1.39 -21.31 -0.93
N THR A 175 0.12 -21.70 -1.13
CA THR A 175 -0.96 -21.35 -0.18
C THR A 175 -0.82 -22.05 1.16
N GLY A 176 -0.32 -23.29 1.18
CA GLY A 176 0.00 -24.02 2.41
C GLY A 176 1.12 -23.33 3.19
N ASP A 177 2.19 -22.92 2.49
CA ASP A 177 3.32 -22.19 3.08
C ASP A 177 2.88 -20.83 3.65
N LEU A 178 2.00 -20.10 2.95
CA LEU A 178 1.47 -18.82 3.41
C LEU A 178 0.62 -19.02 4.68
N LYS A 179 -0.20 -20.07 4.74
CA LYS A 179 -0.98 -20.40 5.93
C LYS A 179 -0.08 -20.74 7.12
N ALA A 180 0.91 -21.61 6.92
CA ALA A 180 1.88 -21.97 7.96
C ALA A 180 2.67 -20.75 8.48
N GLN A 181 3.06 -19.82 7.59
CA GLN A 181 3.71 -18.57 7.98
C GLN A 181 2.78 -17.65 8.76
N ASN A 182 1.50 -17.57 8.40
CA ASN A 182 0.52 -16.76 9.11
C ASN A 182 0.27 -17.31 10.53
N ASP A 183 0.18 -18.63 10.66
CA ASP A 183 0.06 -19.30 11.96
C ASP A 183 1.31 -19.03 12.82
N ALA A 184 2.51 -19.10 12.23
CA ALA A 184 3.76 -18.75 12.93
C ALA A 184 3.82 -17.28 13.38
N ILE A 185 3.31 -16.34 12.57
CA ILE A 185 3.23 -14.92 12.93
C ILE A 185 2.28 -14.73 14.12
N SER A 186 1.09 -15.34 14.08
CA SER A 186 0.13 -15.24 15.18
C SER A 186 0.66 -15.85 16.49
N ALA A 187 1.38 -16.97 16.41
CA ALA A 187 2.06 -17.57 17.55
C ALA A 187 3.15 -16.63 18.10
N ALA A 188 3.99 -16.05 17.23
CA ALA A 188 5.02 -15.08 17.63
C ALA A 188 4.43 -13.78 18.22
N GLN A 189 3.25 -13.34 17.76
CA GLN A 189 2.53 -12.21 18.35
C GLN A 189 2.01 -12.54 19.76
N ALA A 190 1.49 -13.75 19.96
CA ALA A 190 1.06 -14.22 21.28
C ALA A 190 2.25 -14.35 22.26
N GLU A 191 3.41 -14.81 21.78
CA GLU A 191 4.67 -14.81 22.55
C GLU A 191 5.12 -13.38 22.89
N ALA A 192 5.05 -12.45 21.94
CA ALA A 192 5.39 -11.05 22.16
C ALA A 192 4.47 -10.37 23.20
N ALA A 193 3.17 -10.69 23.17
CA ALA A 193 2.18 -10.15 24.09
C ALA A 193 2.31 -10.74 25.52
N SER A 194 2.76 -11.99 25.63
CA SER A 194 2.94 -12.68 26.93
C SER A 194 4.34 -12.49 27.54
N ALA A 195 5.30 -11.95 26.78
CA ALA A 195 6.65 -11.65 27.24
C ALA A 195 6.68 -10.57 28.35
N LYS A 196 7.19 -10.97 29.52
CA LYS A 196 7.30 -10.11 30.72
C LYS A 196 8.56 -9.25 30.74
N SER A 197 9.64 -9.65 30.06
CA SER A 197 10.90 -8.91 30.02
C SER A 197 11.05 -8.10 28.73
N GLU A 198 11.75 -6.96 28.80
CA GLU A 198 12.05 -6.15 27.61
C GLU A 198 12.97 -6.88 26.62
N ALA A 199 13.88 -7.74 27.12
CA ALA A 199 14.73 -8.58 26.30
C ALA A 199 13.90 -9.55 25.45
N ASP A 200 12.92 -10.23 26.05
CA ASP A 200 12.05 -11.18 25.34
C ASP A 200 11.13 -10.47 24.33
N ARG A 201 10.64 -9.26 24.67
CA ARG A 201 9.85 -8.43 23.73
C ARG A 201 10.66 -8.01 22.51
N SER A 202 11.92 -7.61 22.69
CA SER A 202 12.79 -7.22 21.57
C SER A 202 13.12 -8.41 20.65
N ALA A 203 13.37 -9.59 21.23
CA ALA A 203 13.59 -10.82 20.48
C ALA A 203 12.32 -11.27 19.73
N ALA A 204 11.14 -11.16 20.34
CA ALA A 204 9.87 -11.46 19.71
C ALA A 204 9.54 -10.47 18.57
N GLN A 205 9.83 -9.18 18.75
CA GLN A 205 9.70 -8.17 17.68
C GLN A 205 10.63 -8.46 16.49
N ALA A 206 11.87 -8.86 16.74
CA ALA A 206 12.80 -9.24 15.67
C ALA A 206 12.30 -10.46 14.87
N LYS A 207 11.73 -11.47 15.56
CA LYS A 207 11.09 -12.62 14.91
C LYS A 207 9.88 -12.23 14.07
N LEU A 208 9.06 -11.27 14.53
CA LEU A 208 7.92 -10.78 13.77
C LEU A 208 8.33 -10.04 12.49
N LEU A 209 9.37 -9.20 12.55
CA LEU A 209 9.89 -8.52 11.37
C LEU A 209 10.46 -9.51 10.36
N ALA A 210 11.24 -10.49 10.81
CA ALA A 210 11.78 -11.54 9.93
C ALA A 210 10.65 -12.37 9.28
N ALA A 211 9.62 -12.73 10.05
CA ALA A 211 8.47 -13.48 9.53
C ALA A 211 7.62 -12.65 8.54
N GLN A 212 7.45 -11.35 8.78
CA GLN A 212 6.79 -10.44 7.83
C GLN A 212 7.57 -10.30 6.52
N GLU A 213 8.91 -10.22 6.58
CA GLU A 213 9.73 -10.15 5.38
C GLU A 213 9.66 -11.45 4.57
N GLN A 214 9.66 -12.59 5.24
CA GLN A 214 9.47 -13.90 4.61
C GLN A 214 8.07 -14.02 3.97
N GLN A 215 7.04 -13.48 4.61
CA GLN A 215 5.69 -13.41 4.05
C GLN A 215 5.65 -12.56 2.76
N LYS A 216 6.30 -11.39 2.76
CA LYS A 216 6.41 -10.52 1.57
C LYS A 216 7.11 -11.24 0.42
N ARG A 217 8.18 -11.98 0.68
CA ARG A 217 8.89 -12.79 -0.33
C ARG A 217 7.99 -13.89 -0.89
N THR A 218 7.23 -14.57 -0.02
CA THR A 218 6.30 -15.63 -0.44
C THR A 218 5.14 -15.06 -1.28
N GLN A 219 4.59 -13.90 -0.91
CA GLN A 219 3.57 -13.20 -1.69
C GLN A 219 4.10 -12.74 -3.05
N ALA A 220 5.33 -12.24 -3.12
CA ALA A 220 5.98 -11.88 -4.39
C ALA A 220 6.14 -13.11 -5.31
N ASN A 221 6.52 -14.26 -4.76
CA ASN A 221 6.62 -15.51 -5.52
C ASN A 221 5.25 -15.97 -6.05
N ILE A 222 4.18 -15.85 -5.26
CA ILE A 222 2.80 -16.15 -5.71
C ILE A 222 2.37 -15.21 -6.84
N ALA A 223 2.67 -13.92 -6.73
CA ALA A 223 2.37 -12.94 -7.78
C ALA A 223 3.14 -13.23 -9.08
N ALA A 224 4.40 -13.66 -8.99
CA ALA A 224 5.21 -14.05 -10.14
C ALA A 224 4.63 -15.29 -10.86
N VAL A 225 4.18 -16.31 -10.11
CA VAL A 225 3.57 -17.52 -10.68
C VAL A 225 2.21 -17.20 -11.32
N ARG A 226 1.40 -16.33 -10.71
CA ARG A 226 0.07 -15.94 -11.24
C ARG A 226 0.12 -15.07 -12.48
N SER A 227 1.13 -14.20 -12.61
CA SER A 227 1.26 -13.29 -13.75
C SER A 227 1.78 -13.96 -15.03
N GLY A 228 1.99 -15.28 -15.03
CA GLY A 228 2.52 -16.00 -16.19
C GLY A 228 3.96 -15.62 -16.52
N GLY A 229 4.65 -14.96 -15.57
CA GLY A 229 6.02 -14.48 -15.72
C GLY A 229 7.01 -15.63 -15.68
N GLY A 230 7.23 -16.27 -16.82
CA GLY A 230 8.52 -16.87 -17.13
C GLY A 230 9.57 -15.77 -17.21
N GLY A 231 10.06 -15.32 -16.06
CA GLY A 231 11.10 -14.30 -15.94
C GLY A 231 11.87 -14.57 -14.64
N GLY A 232 13.02 -15.21 -14.77
CA GLY A 232 13.81 -15.70 -13.66
C GLY A 232 14.45 -14.62 -12.79
N GLY A 233 15.00 -15.05 -11.67
CA GLY A 233 15.96 -14.25 -10.90
C GLY A 233 15.86 -14.42 -9.40
N GLY A 234 16.08 -15.63 -8.89
CA GLY A 234 16.16 -15.86 -7.45
C GLY A 234 16.66 -17.24 -7.09
N GLY A 235 17.94 -17.53 -7.35
CA GLY A 235 18.53 -18.81 -6.97
C GLY A 235 20.03 -18.86 -7.12
N GLY A 236 20.73 -18.58 -6.02
CA GLY A 236 21.89 -19.37 -5.59
C GLY A 236 23.16 -19.23 -6.42
N SER A 237 24.16 -18.61 -5.80
CA SER A 237 25.58 -18.71 -6.10
C SER A 237 25.99 -20.14 -6.48
N LYS A 238 26.09 -20.42 -7.78
CA LYS A 238 26.98 -21.47 -8.29
C LYS A 238 28.35 -20.84 -8.49
N PRO A 239 29.44 -21.49 -8.05
CA PRO A 239 30.78 -20.97 -8.27
C PRO A 239 30.99 -20.86 -9.79
N ALA A 240 31.37 -19.66 -10.22
CA ALA A 240 31.75 -19.40 -11.59
C ALA A 240 32.89 -20.35 -11.97
N THR A 241 32.68 -21.19 -12.97
CA THR A 241 33.78 -21.75 -13.74
C THR A 241 34.58 -20.56 -14.29
N PRO A 242 35.90 -20.49 -14.03
CA PRO A 242 36.69 -19.35 -14.49
C PRO A 242 36.64 -19.31 -16.01
N ARG A 243 36.18 -18.18 -16.56
CA ARG A 243 36.33 -17.90 -17.99
C ARG A 243 37.83 -17.91 -18.32
N PRO A 244 38.25 -18.54 -19.44
CA PRO A 244 39.65 -18.51 -19.85
C PRO A 244 40.11 -17.06 -20.00
N ALA A 245 41.30 -16.74 -19.50
CA ALA A 245 41.88 -15.41 -19.58
C ALA A 245 41.99 -14.98 -21.06
N CYS A 246 41.28 -13.92 -21.46
CA CYS A 246 41.43 -13.36 -22.80
C CYS A 246 42.86 -12.79 -22.94
N THR A 247 43.69 -13.44 -23.74
CA THR A 247 45.07 -13.04 -24.10
C THR A 247 45.09 -12.03 -25.26
N CYS A 248 44.16 -11.08 -25.28
CA CYS A 248 44.14 -10.02 -26.30
C CYS A 248 44.96 -8.80 -25.81
N GLN A 249 45.82 -8.23 -26.68
CA GLN A 249 46.45 -6.93 -26.44
C GLN A 249 45.40 -5.81 -26.53
N ALA A 250 45.57 -4.77 -25.70
CA ALA A 250 44.67 -3.63 -25.68
C ALA A 250 44.70 -2.88 -27.02
N GLY A 251 43.57 -2.90 -27.76
CA GLY A 251 43.37 -2.13 -28.99
C GLY A 251 42.79 -2.90 -30.18
N ASP A 252 42.51 -4.20 -30.07
CA ASP A 252 41.99 -4.99 -31.19
C ASP A 252 40.45 -4.90 -31.29
N PRO A 253 39.89 -4.32 -32.38
CA PRO A 253 38.44 -4.15 -32.57
C PRO A 253 37.69 -5.45 -32.92
N LEU A 254 38.38 -6.60 -33.05
CA LEU A 254 37.75 -7.90 -33.34
C LEU A 254 37.60 -8.81 -32.10
N CYS A 255 38.11 -8.41 -30.93
CA CYS A 255 38.05 -9.24 -29.72
C CYS A 255 36.74 -8.95 -28.93
N SER A 256 35.75 -9.84 -29.04
CA SER A 256 34.39 -9.67 -28.48
C SER A 256 34.24 -10.07 -26.99
N CYS A 257 35.27 -9.89 -26.16
CA CYS A 257 35.25 -10.26 -24.73
C CYS A 257 34.52 -9.23 -23.81
N LEU A 258 33.45 -8.58 -24.29
CA LEU A 258 32.54 -7.81 -23.42
C LEU A 258 31.46 -8.73 -22.84
#